data_AF-A0A8D3AFS4-F1
#
_entry.id   AF-A0A8D3AFS4-F1
#
_cell.length_a   1.000
_cell.length_b   1.000
_cell.length_c   1.000
_cell.angle_alpha   90.00
_cell.angle_beta   90.00
_cell.angle_gamma   90.00
#
_symmetry.space_group_name_H-M   'P 1'
#
loop_
_entity.id
_entity.type
_entity.pdbx_description
1 polymer ?
#
loop_
_entity_poly.entity_id
_entity_poly.type
_entity_poly.pdbx_seq_one_letter_code
_entity_poly.pdbx_strand_id
1 'polypeptide(L)'
;MLLDASPVSQMSEQQGYFPPINVRVTTMDAELEFAILPSTTGKQLFDQIVKTIGLRETWFFGLQYQDSKGFSTWLKLNKRVTAQDVKRDNPLLIKFRAKFYPEDVTDELIQEATQRLFFLQVKESILNDDIYCPPETAVLLASYAVQVKHGDYKKDYHVPGYLTREKLLPQRVLEQHKLNKNQWEERIQVWHQEHKGMLREDAMVEYLKIAQDLEMYGVNYFSIKNKKGSELWLGVDALGLNIYDKKDKMTPKIGFPWSEIRNISFNDKKFLIKPIDKKAPDFVFYVPRLRINKRILALCIGNHDLYMRRRKPDTIEVQQMKAQAREEKNKRQMERALLESEKKKRENAEKETEKIARETMELMERLRQIEEQTKRAQDELEEQTRRALELEKERRIAQEEAERLDKDRRAAVEAKAALLHPSETQIKNQESLATELAELTSMISQLEDAKNKKDEEATSWQKRALMVAADLERTKDELKTKLIGVHIQDSVHPHMHEHDETDESSAEASAELTAPGTVRDRSEEERVTEAQKNQRLQKNLKFLSTELAAAVDESKKTPNDLIHAENVKAGRDKYKTLRQIRQGNTKQRIDEFESM
;
A
#
# COMPACT_ATOMS: atom_id res chain seq x y z
N MET A 1 59.97 68.45 -38.54
CA MET A 1 58.97 67.76 -39.37
C MET A 1 59.15 66.29 -39.06
N LEU A 2 58.30 65.69 -38.21
CA LEU A 2 56.92 65.30 -38.50
C LEU A 2 56.84 64.34 -39.68
N LEU A 3 56.69 63.05 -39.36
CA LEU A 3 56.11 62.02 -40.22
C LEU A 3 54.93 61.44 -39.44
N ASP A 4 53.80 61.25 -40.11
CA ASP A 4 52.56 60.81 -39.50
C ASP A 4 52.60 59.34 -39.06
N ALA A 5 51.97 59.06 -37.92
CA ALA A 5 51.72 57.72 -37.43
C ALA A 5 50.21 57.53 -37.24
N SER A 6 49.56 56.91 -38.24
CA SER A 6 48.12 56.66 -38.20
C SER A 6 47.73 55.74 -37.03
N PRO A 7 46.65 56.01 -36.30
CA PRO A 7 46.23 55.19 -35.16
C PRO A 7 45.70 53.83 -35.63
N VAL A 8 46.20 52.75 -35.02
CA VAL A 8 45.68 51.39 -35.23
C VAL A 8 44.29 51.29 -34.60
N SER A 9 43.27 51.06 -35.43
CA SER A 9 41.89 50.94 -34.97
C SER A 9 41.68 49.64 -34.18
N GLN A 10 41.25 49.75 -32.92
CA GLN A 10 40.94 48.59 -32.08
C GLN A 10 39.62 47.95 -32.52
N MET A 11 39.70 46.83 -33.25
CA MET A 11 38.54 45.97 -33.47
C MET A 11 38.22 45.18 -32.19
N SER A 12 37.29 45.70 -31.38
CA SER A 12 36.74 44.94 -30.25
C SER A 12 35.92 43.76 -30.77
N GLU A 13 36.29 42.53 -30.40
CA GLU A 13 35.50 41.34 -30.70
C GLU A 13 34.14 41.41 -30.00
N GLN A 14 33.07 41.62 -30.77
CA GLN A 14 31.70 41.41 -30.28
C GLN A 14 31.43 39.91 -30.18
N GLN A 15 31.83 39.30 -29.06
CA GLN A 15 31.36 37.97 -28.68
C GLN A 15 29.83 38.02 -28.53
N GLY A 16 29.13 37.43 -29.50
CA GLY A 16 27.68 37.52 -29.61
C GLY A 16 26.96 36.90 -28.41
N TYR A 17 26.49 37.74 -27.49
CA TYR A 17 25.67 37.33 -26.35
C TYR A 17 24.28 36.91 -26.84
N PHE A 18 24.16 35.66 -27.31
CA PHE A 18 22.86 35.12 -27.68
C PHE A 18 22.01 34.90 -26.42
N PRO A 19 20.75 35.38 -26.38
CA PRO A 19 19.90 35.21 -25.22
C PRO A 19 19.60 33.71 -24.98
N PRO A 20 19.50 33.28 -23.72
CA PRO A 20 19.16 31.90 -23.38
C PRO A 20 17.70 31.60 -23.77
N ILE A 21 17.42 30.35 -24.13
CA ILE A 21 16.13 29.91 -24.67
C ILE A 21 15.41 29.09 -23.60
N ASN A 22 14.24 29.54 -23.16
CA ASN A 22 13.43 28.81 -22.19
C ASN A 22 12.84 27.54 -22.83
N VAL A 23 12.90 26.43 -22.10
CA VAL A 23 12.33 25.14 -22.50
C VAL A 23 11.44 24.63 -21.36
N ARG A 24 10.25 24.13 -21.72
CA ARG A 24 9.39 23.36 -20.82
C ARG A 24 9.35 21.92 -21.27
N VAL A 25 9.69 21.02 -20.36
CA VAL A 25 9.69 19.58 -20.57
C VAL A 25 8.61 18.95 -19.70
N THR A 26 7.53 18.50 -20.32
CA THR A 26 6.44 17.77 -19.63
C THR A 26 6.73 16.26 -19.68
N THR A 27 6.93 15.60 -18.53
CA THR A 27 7.01 14.13 -18.43
C THR A 27 5.58 13.54 -18.42
N MET A 28 5.34 12.42 -17.74
CA MET A 28 3.98 11.98 -17.40
C MET A 28 3.51 12.46 -16.01
N ASP A 29 4.44 12.85 -15.14
CA ASP A 29 4.24 13.14 -13.71
C ASP A 29 4.80 14.49 -13.23
N ALA A 30 5.56 15.20 -14.08
CA ALA A 30 6.19 16.48 -13.76
C ALA A 30 6.26 17.42 -14.98
N GLU A 31 6.36 18.74 -14.72
CA GLU A 31 6.86 19.72 -15.69
C GLU A 31 8.20 20.28 -15.19
N LEU A 32 9.20 20.33 -16.07
CA LEU A 32 10.51 20.91 -15.79
C LEU A 32 10.70 22.14 -16.68
N GLU A 33 11.00 23.30 -16.09
CA GLU A 33 11.38 24.50 -16.83
C GLU A 33 12.85 24.85 -16.57
N PHE A 34 13.60 25.09 -17.65
CA PHE A 34 14.98 25.54 -17.59
C PHE A 34 15.37 26.23 -18.89
N ALA A 35 16.44 27.03 -18.84
CA ALA A 35 16.95 27.73 -20.01
C ALA A 35 18.15 26.99 -20.63
N ILE A 36 18.17 26.88 -21.96
CA ILE A 36 19.26 26.27 -22.73
C ILE A 36 20.02 27.32 -23.54
N LEU A 37 21.24 27.00 -23.94
CA LEU A 37 21.99 27.82 -24.90
C LEU A 37 21.53 27.48 -26.33
N PRO A 38 21.60 28.41 -27.30
CA PRO A 38 21.28 28.10 -28.70
C PRO A 38 22.20 27.03 -29.34
N SER A 39 23.35 26.78 -28.72
CA SER A 39 24.31 25.72 -29.04
C SER A 39 23.92 24.34 -28.52
N THR A 40 23.03 24.24 -27.52
CA THR A 40 22.71 22.99 -26.81
C THR A 40 22.18 21.90 -27.76
N THR A 41 22.73 20.69 -27.62
CA THR A 41 22.32 19.49 -28.38
C THR A 41 21.12 18.79 -27.76
N GLY A 42 20.43 17.96 -28.55
CA GLY A 42 19.38 17.09 -28.05
C GLY A 42 19.88 16.10 -26.99
N LYS A 43 21.13 15.61 -27.09
CA LYS A 43 21.79 14.76 -26.07
C LYS A 43 21.94 15.54 -24.77
N GLN A 44 22.56 16.73 -24.79
CA GLN A 44 22.71 17.57 -23.59
C GLN A 44 21.37 17.91 -22.91
N LEU A 45 20.35 18.26 -23.71
CA LEU A 45 18.99 18.51 -23.22
C LEU A 45 18.38 17.25 -22.57
N PHE A 46 18.50 16.09 -23.24
CA PHE A 46 18.00 14.81 -22.75
C PHE A 46 18.71 14.36 -21.47
N ASP A 47 20.04 14.45 -21.43
CA ASP A 47 20.89 14.09 -20.30
C ASP A 47 20.54 14.93 -19.05
N GLN A 48 20.27 16.23 -19.23
CA GLN A 48 19.81 17.10 -18.16
C GLN A 48 18.45 16.65 -17.60
N ILE A 49 17.51 16.27 -18.47
CA ILE A 49 16.18 15.79 -18.07
C ILE A 49 16.30 14.48 -17.29
N VAL A 50 16.96 13.46 -17.84
CA VAL A 50 17.04 12.12 -17.21
C VAL A 50 17.79 12.15 -15.88
N LYS A 51 18.85 12.96 -15.76
CA LYS A 51 19.53 13.21 -14.47
C LYS A 51 18.63 13.89 -13.46
N THR A 52 17.78 14.84 -13.88
CA THR A 52 16.84 15.54 -12.99
C THR A 52 15.76 14.61 -12.43
N ILE A 53 15.33 13.59 -13.19
CA ILE A 53 14.32 12.60 -12.76
C ILE A 53 14.91 11.28 -12.22
N GLY A 54 16.23 11.16 -12.12
CA GLY A 54 16.91 9.94 -11.63
C GLY A 54 16.83 8.71 -12.56
N LEU A 55 16.55 8.92 -13.84
CA LEU A 55 16.32 7.83 -14.81
C LEU A 55 17.61 7.45 -15.55
N ARG A 56 17.90 6.15 -15.55
CA ARG A 56 19.08 5.51 -16.17
C ARG A 56 18.73 4.66 -17.39
N GLU A 57 17.51 4.12 -17.45
CA GLU A 57 16.99 3.30 -18.57
C GLU A 57 16.62 4.17 -19.80
N THR A 58 17.56 5.02 -20.20
CA THR A 58 17.42 6.08 -21.19
C THR A 58 16.97 5.59 -22.56
N TRP A 59 17.38 4.36 -22.92
CA TRP A 59 17.17 3.73 -24.22
C TRP A 59 15.70 3.56 -24.63
N PHE A 60 14.75 3.57 -23.68
CA PHE A 60 13.32 3.56 -23.99
C PHE A 60 12.77 4.92 -24.43
N PHE A 61 13.39 6.03 -24.03
CA PHE A 61 12.79 7.36 -24.04
C PHE A 61 13.26 8.26 -25.18
N GLY A 62 12.54 9.36 -25.37
CA GLY A 62 12.92 10.43 -26.27
C GLY A 62 12.19 11.73 -25.98
N LEU A 63 12.62 12.78 -26.67
CA LEU A 63 12.00 14.10 -26.60
C LEU A 63 11.10 14.29 -27.83
N GLN A 64 9.80 14.48 -27.59
CA GLN A 64 8.82 14.73 -28.63
C GLN A 64 8.42 16.21 -28.63
N TYR A 65 8.37 16.84 -29.80
CA TYR A 65 8.02 18.25 -29.96
C TYR A 65 7.09 18.45 -31.16
N GLN A 66 6.42 19.59 -31.23
CA GLN A 66 5.66 20.01 -32.41
C GLN A 66 6.56 20.87 -33.31
N ASP A 67 6.60 20.56 -34.61
CA ASP A 67 7.35 21.37 -35.58
C ASP A 67 6.59 22.64 -36.01
N SER A 68 7.24 23.48 -36.82
CA SER A 68 6.63 24.69 -37.40
C SER A 68 5.37 24.44 -38.26
N LYS A 69 5.07 23.18 -38.60
CA LYS A 69 3.94 22.74 -39.44
C LYS A 69 2.90 21.92 -38.65
N GLY A 70 2.99 21.92 -37.31
CA GLY A 70 2.03 21.26 -36.42
C GLY A 70 2.25 19.76 -36.20
N PHE A 71 3.28 19.14 -36.80
CA PHE A 71 3.52 17.70 -36.74
C PHE A 71 4.37 17.29 -35.52
N SER A 72 3.87 16.33 -34.75
CA SER A 72 4.63 15.65 -33.69
C SER A 72 5.86 14.92 -34.26
N THR A 73 7.02 15.20 -33.66
CA THR A 73 8.36 14.80 -34.13
C THR A 73 9.25 14.42 -32.95
N TRP A 74 10.11 13.42 -33.12
CA TRP A 74 11.15 13.08 -32.14
C TRP A 74 12.42 13.88 -32.42
N LEU A 75 12.97 14.50 -31.38
CA LEU A 75 14.23 15.23 -31.43
C LEU A 75 15.41 14.27 -31.64
N LYS A 76 16.37 14.67 -32.47
CA LYS A 76 17.64 13.96 -32.64
C LYS A 76 18.62 14.43 -31.58
N LEU A 77 19.21 13.49 -30.86
CA LEU A 77 20.17 13.76 -29.79
C LEU A 77 21.46 14.38 -30.34
N ASN A 78 21.95 13.87 -31.47
CA ASN A 78 23.15 14.33 -32.17
C ASN A 78 23.03 15.69 -32.92
N LYS A 79 21.98 16.49 -32.67
CA LYS A 79 21.80 17.82 -33.30
C LYS A 79 21.38 18.88 -32.29
N ARG A 80 21.73 20.15 -32.57
CA ARG A 80 21.27 21.32 -31.78
C ARG A 80 19.74 21.35 -31.71
N VAL A 81 19.16 21.70 -30.56
CA VAL A 81 17.70 21.79 -30.37
C VAL A 81 17.10 22.82 -31.36
N THR A 82 17.75 23.98 -31.44
CA THR A 82 17.43 25.11 -32.33
C THR A 82 17.46 24.79 -33.83
N ALA A 83 18.18 23.74 -34.24
CA ALA A 83 18.41 23.38 -35.64
C ALA A 83 17.41 22.33 -36.18
N GLN A 84 16.32 22.06 -35.47
CA GLN A 84 15.40 20.93 -35.75
C GLN A 84 13.96 21.34 -36.05
N ASP A 85 13.72 22.58 -36.52
CA ASP A 85 12.39 23.07 -36.92
C ASP A 85 11.35 23.01 -35.79
N VAL A 86 11.79 23.14 -34.54
CA VAL A 86 10.94 23.22 -33.35
C VAL A 86 10.07 24.47 -33.44
N LYS A 87 8.76 24.34 -33.17
CA LYS A 87 7.82 25.47 -33.09
C LYS A 87 8.34 26.49 -32.08
N ARG A 88 8.47 27.76 -32.51
CA ARG A 88 9.14 28.84 -31.77
C ARG A 88 8.23 29.46 -30.68
N ASP A 89 7.71 28.60 -29.81
CA ASP A 89 7.00 29.01 -28.60
C ASP A 89 8.01 29.48 -27.53
N ASN A 90 7.55 30.27 -26.56
CA ASN A 90 8.34 30.66 -25.38
C ASN A 90 7.52 30.35 -24.12
N PRO A 91 7.89 29.32 -23.33
CA PRO A 91 9.00 28.39 -23.55
C PRO A 91 8.78 27.44 -24.74
N LEU A 92 9.86 26.86 -25.26
CA LEU A 92 9.79 25.76 -26.23
C LEU A 92 9.13 24.54 -25.56
N LEU A 93 8.05 24.03 -26.16
CA LEU A 93 7.25 22.94 -25.59
C LEU A 93 7.76 21.56 -26.05
N ILE A 94 8.24 20.76 -25.10
CA ILE A 94 8.79 19.43 -25.32
C ILE A 94 8.13 18.43 -24.37
N LYS A 95 7.86 17.22 -24.84
CA LYS A 95 7.33 16.10 -24.05
C LYS A 95 8.38 15.00 -23.92
N PHE A 96 8.73 14.62 -22.69
CA PHE A 96 9.53 13.41 -22.43
C PHE A 96 8.60 12.20 -22.45
N ARG A 97 8.81 11.26 -23.37
CA ARG A 97 7.91 10.11 -23.61
C ARG A 97 8.70 8.85 -23.97
N ALA A 98 8.18 7.68 -23.63
CA ALA A 98 8.70 6.41 -24.13
C ALA A 98 8.47 6.34 -25.65
N LYS A 99 9.55 6.13 -26.39
CA LYS A 99 9.60 6.00 -27.86
C LYS A 99 9.64 4.53 -28.27
N PHE A 100 10.30 3.71 -27.47
CA PHE A 100 10.44 2.27 -27.63
C PHE A 100 9.83 1.58 -26.41
N TYR A 101 9.35 0.34 -26.60
CA TYR A 101 8.70 -0.45 -25.57
C TYR A 101 9.55 -1.71 -25.28
N PRO A 102 9.45 -2.29 -24.07
CA PRO A 102 10.01 -3.60 -23.79
C PRO A 102 9.33 -4.70 -24.62
N GLU A 103 10.02 -5.83 -24.80
CA GLU A 103 9.39 -7.09 -25.21
C GLU A 103 8.61 -7.69 -24.04
N ASP A 104 9.19 -7.82 -22.83
CA ASP A 104 8.43 -8.09 -21.59
C ASP A 104 8.67 -7.03 -20.52
N VAL A 105 7.59 -6.40 -20.04
CA VAL A 105 7.64 -5.35 -19.00
C VAL A 105 8.21 -5.84 -17.67
N THR A 106 8.16 -7.15 -17.41
CA THR A 106 8.56 -7.76 -16.14
C THR A 106 10.07 -7.90 -16.00
N ASP A 107 10.75 -8.20 -17.12
CA ASP A 107 12.17 -8.55 -17.14
C ASP A 107 13.07 -7.36 -17.56
N GLU A 108 12.48 -6.35 -18.20
CA GLU A 108 13.19 -5.20 -18.77
C GLU A 108 13.04 -3.87 -18.01
N LEU A 109 11.95 -3.64 -17.26
CA LEU A 109 11.72 -2.35 -16.59
C LEU A 109 12.27 -2.38 -15.15
N ILE A 110 13.46 -1.82 -14.96
CA ILE A 110 14.29 -2.04 -13.77
C ILE A 110 13.96 -1.03 -12.65
N GLN A 111 13.87 0.26 -12.98
CA GLN A 111 13.66 1.33 -12.01
C GLN A 111 12.17 1.68 -11.85
N GLU A 112 11.79 2.00 -10.61
CA GLU A 112 10.46 2.50 -10.26
C GLU A 112 10.05 3.73 -11.11
N ALA A 113 10.99 4.66 -11.37
CA ALA A 113 10.75 5.85 -12.19
C ALA A 113 10.37 5.47 -13.64
N THR A 114 11.08 4.51 -14.22
CA THR A 114 10.80 3.98 -15.57
C THR A 114 9.44 3.28 -15.60
N GLN A 115 9.17 2.38 -14.65
CA GLN A 115 7.89 1.69 -14.51
C GLN A 115 6.72 2.68 -14.38
N ARG A 116 6.88 3.73 -13.56
CA ARG A 116 5.90 4.82 -13.38
C ARG A 116 5.63 5.61 -14.66
N LEU A 117 6.67 6.01 -15.39
CA LEU A 117 6.49 6.73 -16.66
C LEU A 117 5.83 5.85 -17.75
N PHE A 118 6.18 4.56 -17.84
CA PHE A 118 5.51 3.61 -18.73
C PHE A 118 4.04 3.40 -18.33
N PHE A 119 3.76 3.13 -17.05
CA PHE A 119 2.39 2.97 -16.53
C PHE A 119 1.52 4.17 -16.87
N LEU A 120 1.99 5.39 -16.59
CA LEU A 120 1.23 6.60 -16.87
C LEU A 120 1.01 6.82 -18.37
N GLN A 121 2.03 6.60 -19.22
CA GLN A 121 1.90 6.76 -20.68
C GLN A 121 0.94 5.74 -21.28
N VAL A 122 1.05 4.46 -20.89
CA VAL A 122 0.16 3.39 -21.37
C VAL A 122 -1.28 3.63 -20.89
N LYS A 123 -1.46 4.09 -19.65
CA LYS A 123 -2.76 4.49 -19.12
C LYS A 123 -3.34 5.71 -19.85
N GLU A 124 -2.54 6.70 -20.21
CA GLU A 124 -2.98 7.84 -21.06
C GLU A 124 -3.48 7.32 -22.42
N SER A 125 -2.71 6.48 -23.11
CA SER A 125 -3.10 5.91 -24.40
C SER A 125 -4.33 4.99 -24.35
N ILE A 126 -4.54 4.23 -23.28
CA ILE A 126 -5.75 3.41 -23.11
C ILE A 126 -6.97 4.32 -22.86
N LEU A 127 -6.86 5.32 -21.97
CA LEU A 127 -7.97 6.24 -21.65
C LEU A 127 -8.39 7.12 -22.84
N ASN A 128 -7.47 7.39 -23.77
CA ASN A 128 -7.73 8.13 -25.01
C ASN A 128 -8.25 7.24 -26.16
N ASP A 129 -8.38 5.93 -25.97
CA ASP A 129 -8.63 4.93 -27.03
C ASP A 129 -7.55 4.91 -28.16
N ASP A 130 -6.33 5.43 -27.90
CA ASP A 130 -5.16 5.25 -28.78
C ASP A 130 -4.73 3.77 -28.85
N ILE A 131 -4.87 3.06 -27.72
CA ILE A 131 -4.73 1.61 -27.59
C ILE A 131 -6.12 1.04 -27.29
N TYR A 132 -6.64 0.17 -28.16
CA TYR A 132 -7.88 -0.54 -27.88
C TYR A 132 -7.73 -1.42 -26.62
N CYS A 133 -8.73 -1.36 -25.74
CA CYS A 133 -8.84 -2.20 -24.55
C CYS A 133 -10.29 -2.68 -24.40
N PRO A 134 -10.55 -3.99 -24.27
CA PRO A 134 -11.91 -4.50 -24.08
C PRO A 134 -12.44 -4.15 -22.67
N PRO A 135 -13.78 -4.10 -22.45
CA PRO A 135 -14.39 -3.57 -21.23
C PRO A 135 -13.91 -4.22 -19.93
N GLU A 136 -13.87 -5.56 -19.88
CA GLU A 136 -13.45 -6.31 -18.69
C GLU A 136 -11.98 -6.05 -18.34
N THR A 137 -11.12 -5.88 -19.34
CA THR A 137 -9.73 -5.51 -19.12
C THR A 137 -9.61 -4.05 -18.67
N ALA A 138 -10.42 -3.14 -19.23
CA ALA A 138 -10.42 -1.73 -18.86
C ALA A 138 -10.84 -1.52 -17.39
N VAL A 139 -11.85 -2.24 -16.90
CA VAL A 139 -12.28 -2.19 -15.49
C VAL A 139 -11.23 -2.76 -14.55
N LEU A 140 -10.60 -3.87 -14.91
CA LEU A 140 -9.53 -4.44 -14.09
C LEU A 140 -8.30 -3.51 -14.05
N LEU A 141 -7.87 -2.97 -15.19
CA LEU A 141 -6.82 -1.95 -15.28
C LEU A 141 -7.16 -0.69 -14.48
N ALA A 142 -8.42 -0.23 -14.50
CA ALA A 142 -8.88 0.87 -13.67
C ALA A 142 -8.68 0.61 -12.18
N SER A 143 -8.99 -0.60 -11.70
CA SER A 143 -8.82 -0.95 -10.29
C SER A 143 -7.35 -0.96 -9.84
N TYR A 144 -6.42 -1.42 -10.69
CA TYR A 144 -4.99 -1.30 -10.44
C TYR A 144 -4.55 0.18 -10.42
N ALA A 145 -5.02 1.00 -11.36
CA ALA A 145 -4.71 2.44 -11.37
C ALA A 145 -5.22 3.18 -10.12
N VAL A 146 -6.33 2.73 -9.53
CA VAL A 146 -6.81 3.21 -8.23
C VAL A 146 -5.89 2.77 -7.09
N GLN A 147 -5.48 1.49 -7.02
CA GLN A 147 -4.51 1.00 -6.02
C GLN A 147 -3.17 1.78 -6.11
N VAL A 148 -2.69 2.10 -7.32
CA VAL A 148 -1.48 2.94 -7.50
C VAL A 148 -1.67 4.34 -6.90
N LYS A 149 -2.81 4.99 -7.15
CA LYS A 149 -3.06 6.37 -6.72
C LYS A 149 -3.37 6.48 -5.22
N HIS A 150 -4.23 5.60 -4.70
CA HIS A 150 -4.75 5.68 -3.33
C HIS A 150 -3.95 4.78 -2.36
N GLY A 151 -3.47 3.62 -2.82
CA GLY A 151 -3.07 2.52 -1.92
C GLY A 151 -4.30 1.83 -1.33
N ASP A 152 -4.08 0.81 -0.49
CA ASP A 152 -5.11 -0.09 0.04
C ASP A 152 -6.45 0.58 0.40
N TYR A 153 -7.54 0.05 -0.16
CA TYR A 153 -8.89 0.44 0.20
C TYR A 153 -9.14 0.35 1.72
N LYS A 154 -9.69 1.44 2.27
CA LYS A 154 -10.12 1.58 3.67
C LYS A 154 -11.49 2.21 3.70
N LYS A 155 -12.47 1.51 4.27
CA LYS A 155 -13.90 1.92 4.29
C LYS A 155 -14.12 3.31 4.91
N ASP A 156 -13.30 3.65 5.91
CA ASP A 156 -13.44 4.89 6.71
C ASP A 156 -12.94 6.14 5.98
N TYR A 157 -12.14 5.95 4.91
CA TYR A 157 -11.55 7.03 4.11
C TYR A 157 -12.10 7.07 2.67
N HIS A 158 -12.49 5.92 2.12
CA HIS A 158 -12.94 5.77 0.73
C HIS A 158 -14.47 5.66 0.68
N VAL A 159 -15.14 6.74 1.09
CA VAL A 159 -16.60 6.88 1.03
C VAL A 159 -17.09 7.01 -0.43
N PRO A 160 -18.36 6.68 -0.73
CA PRO A 160 -18.91 6.80 -2.09
C PRO A 160 -18.74 8.22 -2.67
N GLY A 161 -18.19 8.30 -3.89
CA GLY A 161 -17.83 9.54 -4.57
C GLY A 161 -16.32 9.81 -4.61
N TYR A 162 -15.48 9.00 -3.95
CA TYR A 162 -14.02 9.17 -3.94
C TYR A 162 -13.36 9.01 -5.33
N LEU A 163 -13.97 8.28 -6.26
CA LEU A 163 -13.48 8.13 -7.64
C LEU A 163 -14.16 9.05 -8.66
N THR A 164 -15.19 9.80 -8.26
CA THR A 164 -16.02 10.60 -9.18
C THR A 164 -15.26 11.72 -9.92
N ARG A 165 -14.05 12.10 -9.47
CA ARG A 165 -13.15 13.05 -10.15
C ARG A 165 -12.14 12.39 -11.11
N GLU A 166 -12.01 11.07 -11.08
CA GLU A 166 -10.99 10.33 -11.82
C GLU A 166 -11.44 9.93 -13.22
N LYS A 167 -10.51 10.01 -14.19
CA LYS A 167 -10.68 9.41 -15.52
C LYS A 167 -10.12 7.99 -15.48
N LEU A 168 -11.00 7.01 -15.28
CA LEU A 168 -10.62 5.61 -15.04
C LEU A 168 -10.93 4.66 -16.22
N LEU A 169 -11.90 5.00 -17.07
CA LEU A 169 -12.30 4.17 -18.22
C LEU A 169 -12.28 4.99 -19.52
N PRO A 170 -12.00 4.35 -20.68
CA PRO A 170 -12.13 5.00 -21.99
C PRO A 170 -13.58 5.41 -22.27
N GLN A 171 -13.79 6.48 -23.03
CA GLN A 171 -15.13 7.01 -23.30
C GLN A 171 -16.03 5.97 -24.00
N ARG A 172 -15.47 5.19 -24.94
CA ARG A 172 -16.15 4.05 -25.58
C ARG A 172 -16.73 3.05 -24.58
N VAL A 173 -15.97 2.71 -23.53
CA VAL A 173 -16.39 1.74 -22.51
C VAL A 173 -17.54 2.30 -21.67
N LEU A 174 -17.47 3.58 -21.29
CA LEU A 174 -18.54 4.26 -20.57
C LEU A 174 -19.83 4.36 -21.39
N GLU A 175 -19.74 4.69 -22.68
CA GLU A 175 -20.90 4.91 -23.54
C GLU A 175 -21.61 3.61 -23.95
N GLN A 176 -20.87 2.50 -24.14
CA GLN A 176 -21.42 1.22 -24.59
C GLN A 176 -22.07 0.37 -23.48
N HIS A 177 -22.17 0.86 -22.24
CA HIS A 177 -22.92 0.20 -21.16
C HIS A 177 -23.97 1.12 -20.57
N LYS A 178 -25.09 0.52 -20.12
CA LYS A 178 -26.22 1.20 -19.47
C LYS A 178 -25.97 1.38 -17.96
N LEU A 179 -24.77 1.87 -17.62
CA LEU A 179 -24.30 2.08 -16.25
C LEU A 179 -24.02 3.57 -15.99
N ASN A 180 -24.50 4.08 -14.86
CA ASN A 180 -24.19 5.44 -14.41
C ASN A 180 -22.80 5.51 -13.72
N LYS A 181 -22.33 6.73 -13.41
CA LYS A 181 -21.00 6.93 -12.80
C LYS A 181 -20.82 6.20 -11.47
N ASN A 182 -21.84 6.18 -10.62
CA ASN A 182 -21.79 5.53 -9.31
C ASN A 182 -21.69 4.01 -9.48
N GLN A 183 -22.46 3.44 -10.42
CA GLN A 183 -22.41 2.01 -10.76
C GLN A 183 -21.07 1.56 -11.37
N TRP A 184 -20.32 2.47 -12.00
CA TRP A 184 -18.94 2.24 -12.41
C TRP A 184 -17.96 2.36 -11.23
N GLU A 185 -18.13 3.38 -10.38
CA GLU A 185 -17.32 3.58 -9.18
C GLU A 185 -17.43 2.40 -8.20
N GLU A 186 -18.64 1.88 -7.95
CA GLU A 186 -18.91 0.68 -7.16
C GLU A 186 -18.13 -0.55 -7.68
N ARG A 187 -18.18 -0.80 -8.99
CA ARG A 187 -17.47 -1.92 -9.64
C ARG A 187 -15.96 -1.81 -9.50
N ILE A 188 -15.40 -0.64 -9.83
CA ILE A 188 -13.96 -0.40 -9.71
C ILE A 188 -13.53 -0.46 -8.24
N GLN A 189 -14.37 -0.01 -7.30
CA GLN A 189 -14.15 -0.12 -5.86
C GLN A 189 -14.11 -1.57 -5.39
N VAL A 190 -14.99 -2.46 -5.87
CA VAL A 190 -14.95 -3.90 -5.51
C VAL A 190 -13.61 -4.50 -5.95
N TRP A 191 -13.17 -4.24 -7.18
CA TRP A 191 -11.88 -4.72 -7.67
C TRP A 191 -10.67 -4.04 -6.98
N HIS A 192 -10.82 -2.81 -6.49
CA HIS A 192 -9.80 -2.16 -5.66
C HIS A 192 -9.63 -2.85 -4.29
N GLN A 193 -10.68 -3.46 -3.71
CA GLN A 193 -10.53 -4.25 -2.47
C GLN A 193 -9.71 -5.52 -2.67
N GLU A 194 -9.80 -6.16 -3.84
CA GLU A 194 -9.06 -7.39 -4.19
C GLU A 194 -7.54 -7.21 -4.30
N HIS A 195 -7.06 -5.96 -4.34
CA HIS A 195 -5.64 -5.58 -4.39
C HIS A 195 -5.07 -5.23 -3.02
N LYS A 196 -5.84 -5.33 -1.94
CA LYS A 196 -5.39 -4.99 -0.58
C LYS A 196 -4.09 -5.73 -0.22
N GLY A 197 -3.09 -4.97 0.19
CA GLY A 197 -1.73 -5.43 0.49
C GLY A 197 -0.74 -5.19 -0.66
N MET A 198 -1.20 -4.97 -1.89
CA MET A 198 -0.32 -4.75 -3.05
C MET A 198 0.40 -3.39 -2.95
N LEU A 199 1.72 -3.39 -3.19
CA LEU A 199 2.51 -2.16 -3.29
C LEU A 199 2.07 -1.33 -4.51
N ARG A 200 2.29 -0.01 -4.48
CA ARG A 200 1.95 0.87 -5.62
C ARG A 200 2.79 0.54 -6.84
N GLU A 201 4.04 0.18 -6.60
CA GLU A 201 5.04 -0.25 -7.56
C GLU A 201 4.62 -1.57 -8.22
N ASP A 202 4.24 -2.57 -7.42
CA ASP A 202 3.71 -3.85 -7.94
C ASP A 202 2.39 -3.65 -8.71
N ALA A 203 1.51 -2.74 -8.27
CA ALA A 203 0.27 -2.42 -8.99
C ALA A 203 0.52 -1.71 -10.34
N MET A 204 1.58 -0.90 -10.47
CA MET A 204 2.00 -0.34 -11.77
C MET A 204 2.54 -1.43 -12.69
N VAL A 205 3.29 -2.39 -12.16
CA VAL A 205 3.82 -3.54 -12.93
C VAL A 205 2.69 -4.48 -13.36
N GLU A 206 1.74 -4.84 -12.49
CA GLU A 206 0.59 -5.68 -12.86
C GLU A 206 -0.33 -5.01 -13.90
N TYR A 207 -0.53 -3.69 -13.81
CA TYR A 207 -1.20 -2.92 -14.87
C TYR A 207 -0.48 -3.10 -16.22
N LEU A 208 0.85 -2.95 -16.23
CA LEU A 208 1.66 -3.08 -17.44
C LEU A 208 1.71 -4.53 -17.97
N LYS A 209 1.76 -5.54 -17.09
CA LYS A 209 1.76 -6.97 -17.44
C LYS A 209 0.48 -7.39 -18.16
N ILE A 210 -0.66 -6.77 -17.81
CA ILE A 210 -1.93 -6.97 -18.50
C ILE A 210 -1.99 -6.14 -19.79
N ALA A 211 -1.56 -4.87 -19.73
CA ALA A 211 -1.63 -3.97 -20.87
C ALA A 211 -0.70 -4.35 -22.04
N GLN A 212 0.44 -5.01 -21.78
CA GLN A 212 1.38 -5.44 -22.84
C GLN A 212 0.76 -6.44 -23.84
N ASP A 213 -0.24 -7.20 -23.41
CA ASP A 213 -0.90 -8.23 -24.21
C ASP A 213 -1.99 -7.70 -25.14
N LEU A 214 -2.40 -6.44 -24.98
CA LEU A 214 -3.37 -5.79 -25.88
C LEU A 214 -2.80 -5.70 -27.30
N GLU A 215 -3.64 -5.97 -28.31
CA GLU A 215 -3.21 -6.12 -29.70
C GLU A 215 -2.52 -4.87 -30.27
N MET A 216 -2.92 -3.69 -29.79
CA MET A 216 -2.37 -2.39 -30.21
C MET A 216 -1.20 -1.88 -29.34
N TYR A 217 -0.89 -2.53 -28.21
CA TYR A 217 0.18 -2.08 -27.31
C TYR A 217 1.55 -2.13 -28.00
N GLY A 218 2.28 -1.01 -27.95
CA GLY A 218 3.64 -0.84 -28.49
C GLY A 218 3.71 -0.61 -30.00
N VAL A 219 2.59 -0.74 -30.73
CA VAL A 219 2.59 -0.76 -32.20
C VAL A 219 2.53 0.66 -32.80
N ASN A 220 3.57 1.02 -33.56
CA ASN A 220 3.59 2.26 -34.33
C ASN A 220 3.00 2.04 -35.73
N TYR A 221 1.78 2.52 -35.97
CA TYR A 221 1.06 2.33 -37.23
C TYR A 221 1.40 3.38 -38.31
N PHE A 222 1.70 2.92 -39.52
CA PHE A 222 1.95 3.74 -40.71
C PHE A 222 1.12 3.26 -41.90
N SER A 223 0.48 4.17 -42.63
CA SER A 223 -0.24 3.79 -43.85
C SER A 223 0.76 3.61 -45.00
N ILE A 224 0.76 2.44 -45.60
CA ILE A 224 1.65 2.03 -46.69
C ILE A 224 0.84 1.55 -47.90
N LYS A 225 1.51 1.31 -49.02
CA LYS A 225 0.99 0.58 -50.19
C LYS A 225 1.96 -0.49 -50.67
N ASN A 226 1.45 -1.63 -51.16
CA ASN A 226 2.24 -2.64 -51.87
C ASN A 226 2.45 -2.23 -53.36
N LYS A 227 3.04 -3.10 -54.20
CA LYS A 227 3.28 -2.76 -55.63
C LYS A 227 1.99 -2.58 -56.45
N LYS A 228 0.88 -3.20 -56.04
CA LYS A 228 -0.45 -3.01 -56.67
C LYS A 228 -1.13 -1.71 -56.26
N GLY A 229 -0.68 -1.07 -55.19
CA GLY A 229 -1.30 0.15 -54.64
C GLY A 229 -2.34 -0.08 -53.55
N SER A 230 -2.59 -1.33 -53.16
CA SER A 230 -3.47 -1.72 -52.06
C SER A 230 -3.08 -1.01 -50.77
N GLU A 231 -4.05 -0.41 -50.08
CA GLU A 231 -3.76 0.34 -48.84
C GLU A 231 -3.72 -0.57 -47.62
N LEU A 232 -2.59 -0.55 -46.92
CA LEU A 232 -2.33 -1.41 -45.77
C LEU A 232 -1.77 -0.57 -44.61
N TRP A 233 -1.78 -1.13 -43.41
CA TRP A 233 -1.02 -0.60 -42.28
C TRP A 233 0.25 -1.44 -42.08
N LEU A 234 1.38 -0.75 -41.91
CA LEU A 234 2.58 -1.30 -41.30
C LEU A 234 2.55 -0.97 -39.81
N GLY A 235 2.63 -1.98 -38.95
CA GLY A 235 2.98 -1.83 -37.54
C GLY A 235 4.47 -2.07 -37.35
N VAL A 236 5.13 -1.18 -36.59
CA VAL A 236 6.51 -1.33 -36.11
C VAL A 236 6.48 -1.42 -34.59
N ASP A 237 6.99 -2.51 -34.03
CA ASP A 237 7.02 -2.76 -32.58
C ASP A 237 8.35 -3.43 -32.14
N ALA A 238 8.44 -3.77 -30.85
CA ALA A 238 9.63 -4.39 -30.27
C ALA A 238 9.88 -5.84 -30.74
N LEU A 239 8.87 -6.51 -31.30
CA LEU A 239 8.89 -7.92 -31.71
C LEU A 239 9.10 -8.10 -33.22
N GLY A 240 8.85 -7.07 -34.04
CA GLY A 240 9.13 -7.09 -35.47
C GLY A 240 8.36 -6.05 -36.30
N LEU A 241 8.06 -6.45 -37.54
CA LEU A 241 7.20 -5.74 -38.48
C LEU A 241 5.95 -6.56 -38.78
N ASN A 242 4.79 -5.93 -38.69
CA ASN A 242 3.50 -6.59 -38.89
C ASN A 242 2.68 -5.82 -39.95
N ILE A 243 1.96 -6.53 -40.83
CA ILE A 243 1.09 -5.96 -41.87
C ILE A 243 -0.37 -6.22 -41.52
N TYR A 244 -1.22 -5.21 -41.68
CA TYR A 244 -2.65 -5.27 -41.39
C TYR A 244 -3.49 -4.67 -42.53
N ASP A 245 -4.70 -5.16 -42.70
CA ASP A 245 -5.69 -4.58 -43.63
C ASP A 245 -6.07 -3.16 -43.24
N LYS A 246 -6.45 -2.32 -44.22
CA LYS A 246 -6.81 -0.91 -43.93
C LYS A 246 -7.87 -0.72 -42.83
N LYS A 247 -8.77 -1.70 -42.67
CA LYS A 247 -9.94 -1.69 -41.78
C LYS A 247 -9.70 -2.32 -40.40
N ASP A 248 -8.60 -3.05 -40.20
CA ASP A 248 -8.30 -3.80 -38.98
C ASP A 248 -6.88 -3.44 -38.53
N LYS A 249 -6.73 -2.93 -37.30
CA LYS A 249 -5.42 -2.61 -36.69
C LYS A 249 -4.99 -3.61 -35.63
N MET A 250 -5.81 -4.60 -35.31
CA MET A 250 -5.62 -5.49 -34.16
C MET A 250 -5.22 -6.90 -34.59
N THR A 251 -5.73 -7.36 -35.73
CA THR A 251 -5.41 -8.68 -36.28
C THR A 251 -4.48 -8.54 -37.49
N PRO A 252 -3.14 -8.52 -37.29
CA PRO A 252 -2.20 -8.53 -38.40
C PRO A 252 -2.37 -9.81 -39.23
N LYS A 253 -1.98 -9.75 -40.50
CA LYS A 253 -2.10 -10.85 -41.47
C LYS A 253 -0.75 -11.47 -41.85
N ILE A 254 0.32 -10.68 -41.84
CA ILE A 254 1.68 -11.08 -42.22
C ILE A 254 2.67 -10.48 -41.22
N GLY A 255 3.66 -11.25 -40.77
CA GLY A 255 4.68 -10.79 -39.82
C GLY A 255 6.11 -11.18 -40.22
N PHE A 256 7.06 -10.30 -39.90
CA PHE A 256 8.50 -10.51 -40.04
C PHE A 256 9.17 -10.20 -38.70
N PRO A 257 9.76 -11.19 -37.99
CA PRO A 257 10.53 -10.93 -36.78
C PRO A 257 11.81 -10.15 -37.10
N TRP A 258 12.35 -9.40 -36.13
CA TRP A 258 13.62 -8.69 -36.33
C TRP A 258 14.77 -9.64 -36.70
N SER A 259 14.78 -10.88 -36.21
CA SER A 259 15.75 -11.93 -36.57
C SER A 259 15.66 -12.46 -38.02
N GLU A 260 14.72 -11.98 -38.85
CA GLU A 260 14.70 -12.23 -40.30
C GLU A 260 15.23 -11.06 -41.14
N ILE A 261 15.51 -9.89 -40.56
CA ILE A 261 15.79 -8.66 -41.30
C ILE A 261 17.28 -8.31 -41.25
N ARG A 262 17.91 -8.11 -42.42
CA ARG A 262 19.35 -7.82 -42.54
C ARG A 262 19.66 -6.33 -42.73
N ASN A 263 18.85 -5.65 -43.53
CA ASN A 263 19.11 -4.27 -43.91
C ASN A 263 17.79 -3.54 -44.20
N ILE A 264 17.69 -2.29 -43.78
CA ILE A 264 16.53 -1.44 -44.03
C ILE A 264 17.01 -0.13 -44.66
N SER A 265 16.34 0.28 -45.73
CA SER A 265 16.64 1.49 -46.49
C SER A 265 15.38 2.10 -47.09
N PHE A 266 15.47 3.36 -47.55
CA PHE A 266 14.45 3.97 -48.39
C PHE A 266 15.09 4.92 -49.40
N ASN A 267 14.42 5.13 -50.54
CA ASN A 267 14.72 6.19 -51.49
C ASN A 267 13.39 6.85 -51.94
N ASP A 268 13.30 8.17 -51.77
CA ASP A 268 12.07 8.99 -51.81
C ASP A 268 10.88 8.31 -51.08
N LYS A 269 9.95 7.74 -51.85
CA LYS A 269 8.71 7.08 -51.40
C LYS A 269 8.85 5.57 -51.23
N LYS A 270 9.84 4.95 -51.88
CA LYS A 270 10.06 3.49 -51.87
C LYS A 270 10.86 3.11 -50.62
N PHE A 271 10.27 2.27 -49.78
CA PHE A 271 10.92 1.62 -48.65
C PHE A 271 11.35 0.21 -49.05
N LEU A 272 12.50 -0.25 -48.58
CA LEU A 272 13.11 -1.51 -48.99
C LEU A 272 13.77 -2.20 -47.79
N ILE A 273 13.39 -3.45 -47.57
CA ILE A 273 13.82 -4.29 -46.46
C ILE A 273 14.41 -5.57 -47.03
N LYS A 274 15.70 -5.82 -46.77
CA LYS A 274 16.41 -7.01 -47.24
C LYS A 274 16.37 -8.09 -46.17
N PRO A 275 15.87 -9.30 -46.47
CA PRO A 275 15.85 -10.41 -45.53
C PRO A 275 17.27 -10.99 -45.29
N ILE A 276 17.42 -11.78 -44.22
CA ILE A 276 18.63 -12.53 -43.88
C ILE A 276 18.80 -13.77 -44.78
N ASP A 277 17.71 -14.39 -45.24
CA ASP A 277 17.77 -15.33 -46.35
C ASP A 277 18.15 -14.61 -47.65
N LYS A 278 19.24 -15.03 -48.30
CA LYS A 278 19.68 -14.49 -49.59
C LYS A 278 18.87 -15.01 -50.79
N LYS A 279 17.99 -16.00 -50.59
CA LYS A 279 17.08 -16.55 -51.61
C LYS A 279 15.70 -15.89 -51.62
N ALA A 280 15.32 -15.23 -50.53
CA ALA A 280 14.09 -14.46 -50.45
C ALA A 280 14.23 -13.11 -51.19
N PRO A 281 13.17 -12.60 -51.84
CA PRO A 281 13.18 -11.29 -52.48
C PRO A 281 13.26 -10.14 -51.46
N ASP A 282 13.63 -8.94 -51.91
CA ASP A 282 13.50 -7.73 -51.10
C ASP A 282 12.02 -7.42 -50.81
N PHE A 283 11.66 -7.24 -49.54
CA PHE A 283 10.36 -6.74 -49.13
C PHE A 283 10.28 -5.23 -49.41
N VAL A 284 9.31 -4.80 -50.21
CA VAL A 284 9.23 -3.44 -50.75
C VAL A 284 7.82 -2.89 -50.59
N PHE A 285 7.71 -1.69 -50.02
CA PHE A 285 6.45 -0.96 -49.92
C PHE A 285 6.64 0.54 -50.17
N TYR A 286 5.54 1.25 -50.35
CA TYR A 286 5.52 2.66 -50.74
C TYR A 286 4.80 3.52 -49.70
N VAL A 287 5.36 4.70 -49.43
CA VAL A 287 4.84 5.65 -48.44
C VAL A 287 4.82 7.05 -49.07
N PRO A 288 3.69 7.78 -49.07
CA PRO A 288 3.53 9.00 -49.88
C PRO A 288 4.37 10.21 -49.42
N ARG A 289 5.04 10.15 -48.26
CA ARG A 289 5.78 11.28 -47.67
C ARG A 289 7.13 10.83 -47.12
N LEU A 290 8.23 11.35 -47.69
CA LEU A 290 9.62 11.09 -47.27
C LEU A 290 9.88 11.22 -45.75
N ARG A 291 9.20 12.15 -45.07
CA ARG A 291 9.28 12.32 -43.61
C ARG A 291 8.80 11.08 -42.85
N ILE A 292 7.79 10.38 -43.37
CA ILE A 292 7.27 9.17 -42.76
C ILE A 292 8.27 8.03 -42.94
N ASN A 293 8.92 7.89 -44.10
CA ASN A 293 10.03 6.94 -44.28
C ASN A 293 11.18 7.19 -43.28
N LYS A 294 11.55 8.45 -43.05
CA LYS A 294 12.53 8.83 -42.01
C LYS A 294 12.07 8.52 -40.58
N ARG A 295 10.76 8.49 -40.30
CA ARG A 295 10.20 8.06 -39.01
C ARG A 295 10.15 6.54 -38.86
N ILE A 296 9.72 5.82 -39.90
CA ILE A 296 9.68 4.35 -39.93
C ILE A 296 11.09 3.81 -39.68
N LEU A 297 12.09 4.24 -40.48
CA LEU A 297 13.46 3.78 -40.31
C LEU A 297 14.02 4.05 -38.90
N ALA A 298 13.81 5.25 -38.35
CA ALA A 298 14.30 5.63 -37.02
C ALA A 298 13.54 4.95 -35.85
N LEU A 299 12.49 4.17 -36.16
CA LEU A 299 11.85 3.23 -35.24
C LEU A 299 12.30 1.79 -35.52
N CYS A 300 12.46 1.38 -36.78
CA CYS A 300 12.93 0.04 -37.12
C CYS A 300 14.36 -0.21 -36.60
N ILE A 301 15.28 0.75 -36.77
CA ILE A 301 16.66 0.66 -36.25
C ILE A 301 16.62 0.46 -34.72
N GLY A 302 16.03 1.39 -33.98
CA GLY A 302 16.06 1.31 -32.51
C GLY A 302 15.27 0.14 -31.89
N ASN A 303 14.18 -0.33 -32.52
CA ASN A 303 13.52 -1.56 -32.07
C ASN A 303 14.39 -2.79 -32.37
N HIS A 304 15.02 -2.86 -33.55
CA HIS A 304 15.96 -3.93 -33.89
C HIS A 304 17.16 -3.96 -32.94
N ASP A 305 17.75 -2.80 -32.63
CA ASP A 305 18.97 -2.74 -31.82
C ASP A 305 18.68 -3.07 -30.35
N LEU A 306 17.48 -2.73 -29.84
CA LEU A 306 16.99 -3.24 -28.55
C LEU A 306 16.71 -4.75 -28.59
N TYR A 307 16.07 -5.26 -29.66
CA TYR A 307 15.84 -6.70 -29.89
C TYR A 307 17.17 -7.50 -29.90
N MET A 308 18.24 -6.93 -30.48
CA MET A 308 19.59 -7.49 -30.47
C MET A 308 20.38 -7.22 -29.18
N ARG A 309 20.00 -6.23 -28.35
CA ARG A 309 20.56 -6.05 -27.00
C ARG A 309 20.02 -7.11 -26.05
N ARG A 310 18.71 -7.43 -26.10
CA ARG A 310 18.06 -8.47 -25.29
C ARG A 310 18.61 -9.88 -25.55
N ARG A 311 19.03 -10.16 -26.79
CA ARG A 311 19.57 -11.46 -27.22
C ARG A 311 21.10 -11.56 -27.04
N LYS A 312 21.62 -10.78 -26.08
CA LYS A 312 22.99 -10.80 -25.57
C LYS A 312 22.91 -10.75 -24.03
N PRO A 313 23.92 -11.22 -23.29
CA PRO A 313 23.96 -11.04 -21.84
C PRO A 313 23.85 -9.57 -21.44
N ASP A 314 23.15 -9.28 -20.33
CA ASP A 314 23.05 -7.94 -19.75
C ASP A 314 24.44 -7.29 -19.61
N THR A 315 24.57 -6.00 -19.93
CA THR A 315 25.80 -5.24 -19.68
C THR A 315 26.06 -5.13 -18.17
N ILE A 316 27.33 -4.90 -17.76
CA ILE A 316 27.69 -4.78 -16.33
C ILE A 316 26.81 -3.74 -15.63
N GLU A 317 26.57 -2.60 -16.28
CA GLU A 317 25.62 -1.59 -15.83
C GLU A 317 24.21 -2.15 -15.60
N VAL A 318 23.61 -2.82 -16.60
CA VAL A 318 22.26 -3.38 -16.46
C VAL A 318 22.20 -4.45 -15.37
N GLN A 319 23.25 -5.26 -15.19
CA GLN A 319 23.34 -6.22 -14.09
C GLN A 319 23.38 -5.53 -12.72
N GLN A 320 24.13 -4.43 -12.59
CA GLN A 320 24.20 -3.64 -11.36
C GLN A 320 22.91 -2.88 -11.07
N MET A 321 22.29 -2.26 -12.07
CA MET A 321 20.95 -1.67 -11.96
C MET A 321 19.92 -2.73 -11.50
N LYS A 322 19.91 -3.92 -12.10
CA LYS A 322 19.05 -5.04 -11.68
C LYS A 322 19.40 -5.55 -10.27
N ALA A 323 20.66 -5.48 -9.83
CA ALA A 323 21.06 -5.84 -8.47
C ALA A 323 20.58 -4.80 -7.45
N GLN A 324 20.85 -3.51 -7.69
CA GLN A 324 20.40 -2.40 -6.84
C GLN A 324 18.87 -2.36 -6.71
N ALA A 325 18.12 -2.49 -7.81
CA ALA A 325 16.66 -2.50 -7.77
C ALA A 325 16.09 -3.68 -6.96
N ARG A 326 16.79 -4.84 -6.96
CA ARG A 326 16.44 -5.99 -6.09
C ARG A 326 16.81 -5.74 -4.63
N GLU A 327 17.95 -5.14 -4.33
CA GLU A 327 18.33 -4.76 -2.96
C GLU A 327 17.35 -3.73 -2.38
N GLU A 328 17.01 -2.68 -3.14
CA GLU A 328 16.03 -1.66 -2.74
C GLU A 328 14.63 -2.26 -2.53
N LYS A 329 14.16 -3.14 -3.44
CA LYS A 329 12.86 -3.81 -3.28
C LYS A 329 12.83 -4.71 -2.05
N ASN A 330 13.87 -5.52 -1.83
CA ASN A 330 13.99 -6.39 -0.67
C ASN A 330 14.03 -5.57 0.64
N LYS A 331 14.79 -4.47 0.67
CA LYS A 331 14.85 -3.55 1.81
C LYS A 331 13.48 -2.94 2.12
N ARG A 332 12.78 -2.37 1.14
CA ARG A 332 11.42 -1.82 1.31
C ARG A 332 10.43 -2.89 1.80
N GLN A 333 10.54 -4.13 1.32
CA GLN A 333 9.71 -5.25 1.79
C GLN A 333 10.03 -5.64 3.24
N MET A 334 11.30 -5.67 3.63
CA MET A 334 11.74 -5.97 5.00
C MET A 334 11.31 -4.87 5.99
N GLU A 335 11.46 -3.61 5.62
CA GLU A 335 10.96 -2.45 6.39
C GLU A 335 9.44 -2.52 6.57
N ARG A 336 8.68 -2.83 5.51
CA ARG A 336 7.23 -3.00 5.60
C ARG A 336 6.82 -4.19 6.48
N ALA A 337 7.51 -5.33 6.37
CA ALA A 337 7.24 -6.50 7.20
C ALA A 337 7.55 -6.25 8.68
N LEU A 338 8.59 -5.46 8.98
CA LEU A 338 8.91 -5.00 10.33
C LEU A 338 7.80 -4.09 10.87
N LEU A 339 7.36 -3.09 10.10
CA LEU A 339 6.27 -2.17 10.48
C LEU A 339 4.93 -2.90 10.67
N GLU A 340 4.61 -3.90 9.85
CA GLU A 340 3.40 -4.71 10.01
C GLU A 340 3.48 -5.63 11.25
N SER A 341 4.65 -6.20 11.53
CA SER A 341 4.94 -6.94 12.75
C SER A 341 4.82 -6.06 14.00
N GLU A 342 5.36 -4.84 13.95
CA GLU A 342 5.25 -3.85 15.03
C GLU A 342 3.80 -3.41 15.25
N LYS A 343 3.07 -3.08 14.18
CA LYS A 343 1.64 -2.74 14.24
C LYS A 343 0.82 -3.87 14.86
N LYS A 344 1.08 -5.13 14.48
CA LYS A 344 0.42 -6.31 15.05
C LYS A 344 0.79 -6.54 16.51
N LYS A 345 2.05 -6.31 16.90
CA LYS A 345 2.49 -6.31 18.32
C LYS A 345 1.76 -5.24 19.13
N ARG A 346 1.63 -4.02 18.58
CA ARG A 346 0.92 -2.90 19.21
C ARG A 346 -0.57 -3.20 19.37
N GLU A 347 -1.25 -3.69 18.33
CA GLU A 347 -2.66 -4.09 18.40
C GLU A 347 -2.92 -5.22 19.41
N ASN A 348 -1.96 -6.13 19.59
CA ASN A 348 -2.04 -7.18 20.61
C ASN A 348 -1.77 -6.63 22.02
N ALA A 349 -0.77 -5.76 22.17
CA ALA A 349 -0.46 -5.11 23.44
C ALA A 349 -1.62 -4.21 23.91
N GLU A 350 -2.27 -3.49 22.98
CA GLU A 350 -3.44 -2.64 23.25
C GLU A 350 -4.62 -3.49 23.77
N LYS A 351 -4.91 -4.63 23.13
CA LYS A 351 -5.93 -5.60 23.60
C LYS A 351 -5.59 -6.18 24.96
N GLU A 352 -4.32 -6.51 25.22
CA GLU A 352 -3.92 -7.03 26.54
C GLU A 352 -3.97 -5.93 27.61
N THR A 353 -3.64 -4.66 27.29
CA THR A 353 -3.86 -3.55 28.23
C THR A 353 -5.34 -3.26 28.48
N GLU A 354 -6.21 -3.41 27.48
CA GLU A 354 -7.66 -3.28 27.62
C GLU A 354 -8.24 -4.43 28.48
N LYS A 355 -7.70 -5.65 28.33
CA LYS A 355 -8.01 -6.82 29.16
C LYS A 355 -7.52 -6.64 30.60
N ILE A 356 -6.27 -6.24 30.80
CA ILE A 356 -5.70 -5.92 32.13
C ILE A 356 -6.47 -4.76 32.79
N ALA A 357 -6.92 -3.76 32.03
CA ALA A 357 -7.75 -2.68 32.57
C ALA A 357 -9.11 -3.19 33.06
N ARG A 358 -9.78 -4.07 32.31
CA ARG A 358 -11.01 -4.75 32.78
C ARG A 358 -10.76 -5.58 34.03
N GLU A 359 -9.74 -6.43 34.03
CA GLU A 359 -9.34 -7.26 35.17
C GLU A 359 -8.98 -6.40 36.40
N THR A 360 -8.34 -5.23 36.19
CA THR A 360 -7.99 -4.28 37.25
C THR A 360 -9.23 -3.56 37.80
N MET A 361 -10.21 -3.20 36.96
CA MET A 361 -11.48 -2.63 37.44
C MET A 361 -12.28 -3.65 38.26
N GLU A 362 -12.34 -4.91 37.83
CA GLU A 362 -12.92 -5.99 38.63
C GLU A 362 -12.16 -6.20 39.96
N LEU A 363 -10.83 -6.15 39.94
CA LEU A 363 -10.03 -6.31 41.16
C LEU A 363 -10.17 -5.12 42.11
N MET A 364 -10.28 -3.88 41.59
CA MET A 364 -10.56 -2.69 42.38
C MET A 364 -11.93 -2.74 43.05
N GLU A 365 -12.96 -3.20 42.34
CA GLU A 365 -14.30 -3.36 42.91
C GLU A 365 -14.33 -4.49 43.96
N ARG A 366 -13.61 -5.60 43.76
CA ARG A 366 -13.42 -6.63 44.81
C ARG A 366 -12.62 -6.10 46.01
N LEU A 367 -11.56 -5.33 45.78
CA LEU A 367 -10.78 -4.71 46.85
C LEU A 367 -11.65 -3.73 47.65
N ARG A 368 -12.48 -2.92 46.99
CA ARG A 368 -13.44 -2.02 47.64
C ARG A 368 -14.47 -2.78 48.48
N GLN A 369 -14.97 -3.92 47.99
CA GLN A 369 -15.86 -4.80 48.75
C GLN A 369 -15.15 -5.43 49.96
N ILE A 370 -13.87 -5.81 49.82
CA ILE A 370 -13.04 -6.31 50.93
C ILE A 370 -12.72 -5.19 51.93
N GLU A 371 -12.42 -3.97 51.49
CA GLU A 371 -12.24 -2.80 52.35
C GLU A 371 -13.53 -2.47 53.11
N GLU A 372 -14.68 -2.51 52.46
CA GLU A 372 -15.97 -2.29 53.13
C GLU A 372 -16.30 -3.41 54.11
N GLN A 373 -16.05 -4.68 53.77
CA GLN A 373 -16.19 -5.81 54.70
C GLN A 373 -15.21 -5.72 55.88
N THR A 374 -13.95 -5.34 55.62
CA THR A 374 -12.92 -5.16 56.65
C THR A 374 -13.27 -4.00 57.57
N LYS A 375 -13.76 -2.88 57.03
CA LYS A 375 -14.23 -1.75 57.82
C LYS A 375 -15.48 -2.13 58.64
N ARG A 376 -16.46 -2.82 58.07
CA ARG A 376 -17.62 -3.34 58.83
C ARG A 376 -17.17 -4.28 59.95
N ALA A 377 -16.22 -5.18 59.69
CA ALA A 377 -15.65 -6.05 60.72
C ALA A 377 -14.87 -5.28 61.80
N GLN A 378 -14.20 -4.17 61.46
CA GLN A 378 -13.58 -3.26 62.42
C GLN A 378 -14.63 -2.49 63.24
N ASP A 379 -15.65 -1.91 62.59
CA ASP A 379 -16.76 -1.21 63.24
C ASP A 379 -17.53 -2.16 64.21
N GLU A 380 -17.78 -3.41 63.79
CA GLU A 380 -18.34 -4.49 64.62
C GLU A 380 -17.41 -4.86 65.78
N LEU A 381 -16.10 -4.98 65.55
CA LEU A 381 -15.12 -5.33 66.58
C LEU A 381 -14.96 -4.22 67.64
N GLU A 382 -15.00 -2.95 67.23
CA GLU A 382 -15.03 -1.80 68.15
C GLU A 382 -16.33 -1.79 68.97
N GLU A 383 -17.48 -2.05 68.35
CA GLU A 383 -18.75 -2.16 69.09
C GLU A 383 -18.76 -3.34 70.06
N GLN A 384 -18.29 -4.51 69.65
CA GLN A 384 -18.16 -5.68 70.52
C GLN A 384 -17.22 -5.39 71.71
N THR A 385 -16.10 -4.71 71.46
CA THR A 385 -15.17 -4.26 72.51
C THR A 385 -15.83 -3.27 73.48
N ARG A 386 -16.60 -2.30 72.96
CA ARG A 386 -17.36 -1.34 73.78
C ARG A 386 -18.41 -2.04 74.65
N ARG A 387 -19.18 -2.97 74.07
CA ARG A 387 -20.16 -3.77 74.80
C ARG A 387 -19.49 -4.61 75.90
N ALA A 388 -18.37 -5.26 75.62
CA ALA A 388 -17.62 -6.02 76.63
C ALA A 388 -17.22 -5.13 77.84
N LEU A 389 -16.75 -3.91 77.58
CA LEU A 389 -16.39 -2.93 78.62
C LEU A 389 -17.61 -2.47 79.45
N GLU A 390 -18.76 -2.25 78.81
CA GLU A 390 -20.02 -1.90 79.48
C GLU A 390 -20.52 -3.04 80.38
N LEU A 391 -20.51 -4.28 79.87
CA LEU A 391 -20.90 -5.49 80.60
C LEU A 391 -19.99 -5.75 81.81
N GLU A 392 -18.68 -5.51 81.69
CA GLU A 392 -17.73 -5.64 82.81
C GLU A 392 -17.95 -4.55 83.86
N LYS A 393 -18.29 -3.32 83.45
CA LYS A 393 -18.65 -2.23 84.37
C LYS A 393 -19.94 -2.53 85.15
N GLU A 394 -20.99 -3.03 84.49
CA GLU A 394 -22.24 -3.43 85.14
C GLU A 394 -22.03 -4.59 86.11
N ARG A 395 -21.28 -5.62 85.70
CA ARG A 395 -20.85 -6.73 86.58
C ARG A 395 -20.14 -6.20 87.83
N ARG A 396 -19.22 -5.24 87.68
CA ARG A 396 -18.49 -4.67 88.82
C ARG A 396 -19.39 -3.93 89.79
N ILE A 397 -20.35 -3.14 89.27
CA ILE A 397 -21.35 -2.43 90.11
C ILE A 397 -22.25 -3.43 90.86
N ALA A 398 -22.71 -4.49 90.19
CA ALA A 398 -23.51 -5.55 90.83
C ALA A 398 -22.72 -6.28 91.94
N GLN A 399 -21.43 -6.52 91.73
CA GLN A 399 -20.55 -7.13 92.73
C GLN A 399 -20.27 -6.17 93.92
N GLU A 400 -19.96 -4.89 93.66
CA GLU A 400 -19.80 -3.85 94.69
C GLU A 400 -21.07 -3.71 95.55
N GLU A 401 -22.26 -3.87 94.95
CA GLU A 401 -23.54 -3.88 95.65
C GLU A 401 -23.80 -5.16 96.45
N ALA A 402 -23.48 -6.34 95.93
CA ALA A 402 -23.59 -7.61 96.65
C ALA A 402 -22.66 -7.64 97.88
N GLU A 403 -21.44 -7.11 97.76
CA GLU A 403 -20.48 -6.97 98.86
C GLU A 403 -20.97 -5.99 99.93
N ARG A 404 -21.63 -4.88 99.53
CA ARG A 404 -22.31 -3.95 100.46
C ARG A 404 -23.44 -4.64 101.22
N LEU A 405 -24.34 -5.33 100.52
CA LEU A 405 -25.47 -6.03 101.12
C LEU A 405 -25.03 -7.16 102.07
N ASP A 406 -23.97 -7.90 101.76
CA ASP A 406 -23.44 -8.92 102.68
C ASP A 406 -22.82 -8.29 103.94
N LYS A 407 -22.22 -7.09 103.84
CA LYS A 407 -21.71 -6.34 104.99
C LYS A 407 -22.84 -5.84 105.89
N ASP A 408 -23.90 -5.28 105.31
CA ASP A 408 -25.09 -4.82 106.04
C ASP A 408 -25.81 -6.01 106.70
N ARG A 409 -25.91 -7.15 105.99
CA ARG A 409 -26.45 -8.42 106.54
C ARG A 409 -25.63 -8.93 107.72
N ARG A 410 -24.29 -8.88 107.66
CA ARG A 410 -23.41 -9.24 108.81
C ARG A 410 -23.67 -8.33 110.00
N ALA A 411 -23.76 -7.02 109.80
CA ALA A 411 -24.06 -6.07 110.87
C ALA A 411 -25.44 -6.32 111.51
N ALA A 412 -26.46 -6.65 110.72
CA ALA A 412 -27.79 -7.03 111.23
C ALA A 412 -27.77 -8.35 112.02
N VAL A 413 -27.00 -9.35 111.57
CA VAL A 413 -26.76 -10.61 112.32
C VAL A 413 -26.03 -10.35 113.63
N GLU A 414 -25.03 -9.47 113.64
CA GLU A 414 -24.26 -9.09 114.83
C GLU A 414 -25.10 -8.29 115.84
N ALA A 415 -25.92 -7.34 115.37
CA ALA A 415 -26.89 -6.63 116.21
C ALA A 415 -27.94 -7.57 116.82
N LYS A 416 -28.46 -8.52 116.03
CA LYS A 416 -29.35 -9.58 116.52
C LYS A 416 -28.67 -10.48 117.56
N ALA A 417 -27.39 -10.79 117.40
CA ALA A 417 -26.61 -11.55 118.38
C ALA A 417 -26.38 -10.76 119.68
N ALA A 418 -26.16 -9.44 119.60
CA ALA A 418 -26.01 -8.56 120.76
C ALA A 418 -27.32 -8.48 121.59
N LEU A 419 -28.48 -8.38 120.93
CA LEU A 419 -29.79 -8.40 121.61
C LEU A 419 -30.13 -9.74 122.27
N LEU A 420 -29.48 -10.83 121.87
CA LEU A 420 -29.61 -12.14 122.52
C LEU A 420 -28.70 -12.30 123.75
N HIS A 421 -27.86 -11.32 124.09
CA HIS A 421 -26.92 -11.37 125.20
C HIS A 421 -27.52 -10.72 126.47
N PRO A 422 -27.93 -11.48 127.51
CA PRO A 422 -28.70 -10.91 128.61
C PRO A 422 -27.85 -10.08 129.58
N SER A 423 -28.50 -9.07 130.19
CA SER A 423 -28.07 -8.43 131.43
C SER A 423 -29.15 -8.67 132.49
N GLU A 424 -28.76 -8.97 133.73
CA GLU A 424 -29.64 -9.59 134.74
C GLU A 424 -30.78 -8.69 135.29
N THR A 425 -30.91 -7.44 134.82
CA THR A 425 -31.85 -6.46 135.40
C THR A 425 -32.75 -5.75 134.37
N GLN A 426 -33.72 -6.46 133.76
CA GLN A 426 -35.05 -5.90 133.42
C GLN A 426 -36.08 -6.96 132.93
N ILE A 427 -36.84 -7.57 133.85
CA ILE A 427 -38.00 -8.42 133.52
C ILE A 427 -39.24 -7.54 133.24
N LYS A 428 -39.16 -6.64 132.24
CA LYS A 428 -40.24 -5.67 131.94
C LYS A 428 -40.51 -5.32 130.47
N ASN A 429 -39.83 -5.94 129.49
CA ASN A 429 -40.14 -5.67 128.07
C ASN A 429 -39.94 -6.89 127.14
N GLN A 430 -40.45 -8.06 127.54
CA GLN A 430 -40.24 -9.32 126.83
C GLN A 430 -40.91 -9.36 125.43
N GLU A 431 -42.05 -8.68 125.24
CA GLU A 431 -42.67 -8.50 123.91
C GLU A 431 -41.88 -7.54 123.02
N SER A 432 -41.32 -6.44 123.58
CA SER A 432 -40.51 -5.49 122.81
C SER A 432 -39.30 -6.17 122.19
N LEU A 433 -38.58 -6.97 122.99
CA LEU A 433 -37.42 -7.74 122.51
C LEU A 433 -37.82 -8.79 121.47
N ALA A 434 -38.98 -9.43 121.61
CA ALA A 434 -39.49 -10.39 120.63
C ALA A 434 -39.84 -9.71 119.30
N THR A 435 -40.44 -8.52 119.32
CA THR A 435 -40.72 -7.72 118.11
C THR A 435 -39.42 -7.30 117.42
N GLU A 436 -38.47 -6.73 118.17
CA GLU A 436 -37.19 -6.24 117.63
C GLU A 436 -36.34 -7.39 117.03
N LEU A 437 -36.32 -8.56 117.67
CA LEU A 437 -35.70 -9.77 117.12
C LEU A 437 -36.44 -10.31 115.89
N ALA A 438 -37.77 -10.17 115.80
CA ALA A 438 -38.54 -10.56 114.63
C ALA A 438 -38.31 -9.60 113.45
N GLU A 439 -38.26 -8.29 113.69
CA GLU A 439 -37.93 -7.26 112.69
C GLU A 439 -36.53 -7.46 112.13
N LEU A 440 -35.52 -7.66 112.98
CA LEU A 440 -34.16 -8.00 112.54
C LEU A 440 -34.10 -9.33 111.78
N THR A 441 -34.90 -10.32 112.15
CA THR A 441 -34.97 -11.59 111.39
C THR A 441 -35.58 -11.38 110.00
N SER A 442 -36.63 -10.58 109.89
CA SER A 442 -37.23 -10.17 108.62
C SER A 442 -36.21 -9.40 107.75
N MET A 443 -35.50 -8.45 108.35
CA MET A 443 -34.49 -7.64 107.68
C MET A 443 -33.31 -8.48 107.15
N ILE A 444 -32.82 -9.44 107.94
CA ILE A 444 -31.77 -10.38 107.50
C ILE A 444 -32.25 -11.20 106.30
N SER A 445 -33.49 -11.73 106.34
CA SER A 445 -34.06 -12.49 105.22
C SER A 445 -34.17 -11.64 103.94
N GLN A 446 -34.64 -10.39 104.06
CA GLN A 446 -34.77 -9.47 102.92
C GLN A 446 -33.40 -9.09 102.33
N LEU A 447 -32.37 -8.90 103.15
CA LEU A 447 -31.00 -8.64 102.71
C LEU A 447 -30.37 -9.87 102.02
N GLU A 448 -30.68 -11.08 102.49
CA GLU A 448 -30.20 -12.34 101.91
C GLU A 448 -30.86 -12.61 100.54
N ASP A 449 -32.18 -12.42 100.42
CA ASP A 449 -32.90 -12.48 99.14
C ASP A 449 -32.45 -11.40 98.14
N ALA A 450 -32.13 -10.20 98.62
CA ALA A 450 -31.61 -9.11 97.79
C ALA A 450 -30.19 -9.42 97.27
N LYS A 451 -29.33 -9.98 98.13
CA LYS A 451 -27.97 -10.40 97.76
C LYS A 451 -27.98 -11.53 96.73
N ASN A 452 -28.77 -12.58 96.96
CA ASN A 452 -28.82 -13.75 96.05
C ASN A 452 -29.16 -13.33 94.60
N LYS A 453 -30.11 -12.39 94.44
CA LYS A 453 -30.46 -11.83 93.12
C LYS A 453 -29.30 -11.06 92.47
N LYS A 454 -28.46 -10.37 93.25
CA LYS A 454 -27.28 -9.63 92.75
C LYS A 454 -26.15 -10.57 92.34
N ASP A 455 -25.94 -11.66 93.08
CA ASP A 455 -24.99 -12.72 92.72
C ASP A 455 -25.42 -13.47 91.42
N GLU A 456 -26.73 -13.66 91.22
CA GLU A 456 -27.30 -14.18 89.95
C GLU A 456 -27.12 -13.19 88.77
N GLU A 457 -27.38 -11.89 88.98
CA GLU A 457 -27.13 -10.84 87.98
C GLU A 457 -25.65 -10.84 87.54
N ALA A 458 -24.71 -10.80 88.49
CA ALA A 458 -23.26 -10.83 88.21
C ALA A 458 -22.84 -12.09 87.43
N THR A 459 -23.40 -13.25 87.76
CA THR A 459 -23.15 -14.53 87.07
C THR A 459 -23.69 -14.54 85.64
N SER A 460 -24.81 -13.83 85.39
CA SER A 460 -25.37 -13.64 84.04
C SER A 460 -24.44 -12.80 83.16
N TRP A 461 -23.91 -11.70 83.70
CA TRP A 461 -22.96 -10.83 82.99
C TRP A 461 -21.62 -11.53 82.68
N GLN A 462 -21.08 -12.32 83.62
CA GLN A 462 -19.86 -13.13 83.43
C GLN A 462 -19.91 -14.01 82.16
N LYS A 463 -21.06 -14.65 81.89
CA LYS A 463 -21.23 -15.54 80.72
C LYS A 463 -21.26 -14.78 79.39
N ARG A 464 -21.77 -13.55 79.38
CA ARG A 464 -21.87 -12.71 78.17
C ARG A 464 -20.50 -12.24 77.69
N ALA A 465 -19.61 -11.86 78.62
CA ALA A 465 -18.26 -11.39 78.29
C ALA A 465 -17.39 -12.46 77.58
N LEU A 466 -17.49 -13.72 78.01
CA LEU A 466 -16.65 -14.82 77.49
C LEU A 466 -16.90 -15.16 76.01
N MET A 467 -18.10 -14.92 75.47
CA MET A 467 -18.39 -15.20 74.07
C MET A 467 -17.71 -14.20 73.13
N VAL A 468 -17.60 -12.93 73.54
CA VAL A 468 -17.11 -11.84 72.69
C VAL A 468 -15.59 -11.96 72.39
N ALA A 469 -14.82 -12.54 73.31
CA ALA A 469 -13.38 -12.66 73.17
C ALA A 469 -12.92 -13.66 72.08
N ALA A 470 -13.79 -14.58 71.64
CA ALA A 470 -13.40 -15.67 70.73
C ALA A 470 -13.30 -15.25 69.25
N ASP A 471 -14.09 -14.27 68.80
CA ASP A 471 -14.15 -13.87 67.40
C ASP A 471 -12.99 -12.95 66.96
N LEU A 472 -12.29 -12.33 67.92
CA LEU A 472 -11.19 -11.37 67.71
C LEU A 472 -9.96 -11.97 66.99
N GLU A 473 -9.63 -13.24 67.23
CA GLU A 473 -8.34 -13.80 66.83
C GLU A 473 -8.27 -14.16 65.32
N ARG A 474 -9.42 -14.36 64.67
CA ARG A 474 -9.51 -14.99 63.33
C ARG A 474 -9.17 -14.06 62.15
N THR A 475 -8.82 -12.80 62.38
CA THR A 475 -8.80 -11.73 61.35
C THR A 475 -7.40 -11.23 60.96
N LYS A 476 -6.31 -11.84 61.45
CA LYS A 476 -4.95 -11.25 61.38
C LYS A 476 -4.01 -11.68 60.23
N ASP A 477 -4.23 -12.82 59.55
CA ASP A 477 -3.08 -13.58 58.98
C ASP A 477 -2.76 -13.46 57.46
N GLU A 478 -3.57 -12.81 56.61
CA GLU A 478 -3.64 -13.19 55.17
C GLU A 478 -2.73 -12.44 54.12
N LEU A 479 -1.71 -11.63 54.47
CA LEU A 479 -1.43 -10.38 53.70
C LEU A 479 -0.02 -10.10 53.01
N LYS A 480 0.74 -11.01 52.33
CA LYS A 480 2.15 -10.69 51.81
C LYS A 480 2.76 -11.33 50.48
N THR A 481 3.26 -10.48 49.52
CA THR A 481 4.50 -10.58 48.59
C THR A 481 4.47 -10.99 47.04
N LYS A 482 5.22 -10.29 46.07
CA LYS A 482 5.53 -10.47 44.55
C LYS A 482 6.60 -9.41 43.95
N LEU A 483 7.10 -9.21 42.67
CA LEU A 483 7.59 -9.94 41.40
C LEU A 483 8.21 -8.97 40.24
N ILE A 484 9.01 -9.38 39.17
CA ILE A 484 9.63 -8.56 38.00
C ILE A 484 10.14 -9.42 36.73
N GLY A 485 10.74 -9.11 35.51
CA GLY A 485 11.42 -8.00 34.69
C GLY A 485 11.82 -8.35 33.15
N VAL A 486 12.58 -7.53 32.30
CA VAL A 486 12.68 -7.58 30.74
C VAL A 486 14.02 -7.10 29.97
N HIS A 487 14.30 -7.41 28.63
CA HIS A 487 15.44 -6.89 27.72
C HIS A 487 15.34 -6.97 26.11
N ILE A 488 16.25 -6.35 25.26
CA ILE A 488 16.29 -6.11 23.71
C ILE A 488 17.78 -6.13 23.08
N GLN A 489 18.34 -6.01 21.80
CA GLN A 489 18.24 -5.38 20.38
C GLN A 489 19.06 -6.16 19.21
N ASP A 490 19.58 -5.84 17.95
CA ASP A 490 19.83 -4.72 16.92
C ASP A 490 20.35 -5.13 15.42
N SER A 491 20.61 -4.20 14.42
CA SER A 491 21.55 -4.16 13.18
C SER A 491 21.26 -4.84 11.74
N VAL A 492 21.85 -4.63 10.48
CA VAL A 492 22.76 -3.68 9.64
C VAL A 492 22.87 -4.03 8.06
N HIS A 493 23.37 -3.16 7.09
CA HIS A 493 23.67 -3.36 5.57
C HIS A 493 24.63 -2.24 4.93
N PRO A 494 24.91 -1.85 3.59
CA PRO A 494 24.68 -2.30 2.13
C PRO A 494 25.77 -1.97 0.94
N HIS A 495 25.47 -2.17 -0.40
CA HIS A 495 26.00 -1.56 -1.73
C HIS A 495 27.47 -1.79 -2.35
N MET A 496 28.05 -1.41 -3.55
CA MET A 496 27.88 -0.65 -4.90
C MET A 496 29.08 -1.00 -5.96
N HIS A 497 29.52 -0.54 -7.20
CA HIS A 497 29.30 0.44 -8.37
C HIS A 497 30.09 0.13 -9.76
N GLU A 498 30.25 1.03 -10.81
CA GLU A 498 29.84 0.80 -12.28
C GLU A 498 30.47 1.61 -13.54
N HIS A 499 30.15 1.38 -14.89
CA HIS A 499 30.26 2.31 -16.14
C HIS A 499 29.70 1.90 -17.62
N ASP A 500 29.87 2.70 -18.76
CA ASP A 500 28.87 3.00 -19.93
C ASP A 500 29.30 3.47 -21.47
N GLU A 501 28.35 3.85 -22.42
CA GLU A 501 28.20 4.54 -23.83
C GLU A 501 28.17 3.71 -25.21
N THR A 502 27.81 4.09 -26.51
CA THR A 502 27.56 5.31 -27.43
C THR A 502 26.62 5.12 -28.75
N ASP A 503 26.63 5.94 -29.88
CA ASP A 503 25.61 6.08 -31.04
C ASP A 503 26.07 6.67 -32.47
N GLU A 504 25.29 6.61 -33.63
CA GLU A 504 25.36 7.51 -34.87
C GLU A 504 24.25 7.47 -36.02
N SER A 505 24.26 8.30 -37.13
CA SER A 505 23.15 8.40 -38.18
C SER A 505 23.38 9.09 -39.58
N SER A 506 22.64 8.75 -40.69
CA SER A 506 22.77 9.32 -42.08
C SER A 506 21.47 9.82 -42.83
N ALA A 507 21.44 9.88 -44.20
CA ALA A 507 20.50 10.67 -45.03
C ALA A 507 19.79 9.95 -46.22
N GLU A 508 20.50 9.41 -47.22
CA GLU A 508 20.07 8.12 -47.80
C GLU A 508 20.42 7.12 -46.71
N ALA A 509 19.41 6.73 -45.95
CA ALA A 509 19.61 6.07 -44.68
C ALA A 509 19.40 4.57 -44.89
N SER A 510 20.47 3.92 -45.32
CA SER A 510 20.62 2.46 -45.27
C SER A 510 21.24 2.10 -43.92
N ALA A 511 20.55 1.29 -43.12
CA ALA A 511 21.11 0.66 -41.94
C ALA A 511 21.29 -0.83 -42.24
N GLU A 512 22.54 -1.29 -42.35
CA GLU A 512 22.81 -2.72 -42.18
C GLU A 512 22.63 -3.03 -40.69
N LEU A 513 21.71 -3.94 -40.42
CA LEU A 513 21.31 -4.29 -39.07
C LEU A 513 22.30 -5.33 -38.52
N THR A 514 22.63 -5.23 -37.24
CA THR A 514 23.51 -6.21 -36.57
C THR A 514 22.92 -7.61 -36.72
N ALA A 515 23.55 -8.48 -37.51
CA ALA A 515 23.06 -9.83 -37.70
C ALA A 515 23.02 -10.60 -36.36
N PRO A 516 22.01 -11.45 -36.13
CA PRO A 516 22.04 -12.36 -34.99
C PRO A 516 23.25 -13.29 -35.15
N GLY A 517 24.07 -13.38 -34.10
CA GLY A 517 25.30 -14.17 -34.10
C GLY A 517 25.03 -15.67 -33.96
N THR A 518 25.91 -16.37 -33.26
CA THR A 518 25.67 -17.75 -32.84
C THR A 518 24.54 -17.89 -31.82
N VAL A 519 24.13 -16.80 -31.16
CA VAL A 519 22.97 -16.78 -30.25
C VAL A 519 21.68 -16.78 -31.06
N ARG A 520 20.94 -17.89 -30.98
CA ARG A 520 19.63 -18.10 -31.64
C ARG A 520 18.47 -18.03 -30.65
N ASP A 521 18.54 -17.10 -29.70
CA ASP A 521 17.43 -16.87 -28.77
C ASP A 521 16.19 -16.40 -29.54
N ARG A 522 15.11 -17.18 -29.39
CA ARG A 522 13.80 -17.02 -30.02
C ARG A 522 12.68 -17.12 -28.98
N SER A 523 12.97 -16.79 -27.73
CA SER A 523 12.02 -16.81 -26.61
C SER A 523 10.75 -15.99 -26.87
N GLU A 524 10.75 -15.04 -27.81
CA GLU A 524 9.52 -14.35 -28.24
C GLU A 524 8.50 -15.29 -28.94
N GLU A 525 8.97 -16.36 -29.58
CA GLU A 525 8.12 -17.35 -30.25
C GLU A 525 7.35 -18.22 -29.25
N GLU A 526 7.84 -18.36 -28.01
CA GLU A 526 7.20 -19.15 -26.95
C GLU A 526 6.26 -18.34 -26.05
N ARG A 527 6.21 -17.00 -26.19
CA ARG A 527 5.43 -16.13 -25.28
C ARG A 527 3.93 -16.46 -25.25
N VAL A 528 3.37 -16.34 -24.05
CA VAL A 528 1.96 -16.54 -23.72
C VAL A 528 1.49 -15.35 -22.89
N THR A 529 0.19 -15.03 -22.98
CA THR A 529 -0.38 -13.87 -22.26
C THR A 529 -0.34 -14.07 -20.76
N GLU A 530 -0.31 -13.00 -19.98
CA GLU A 530 -0.47 -13.05 -18.52
C GLU A 530 -1.78 -13.76 -18.15
N ALA A 531 -2.84 -13.59 -18.94
CA ALA A 531 -4.12 -14.31 -18.76
C ALA A 531 -4.04 -15.83 -19.07
N GLN A 532 -2.94 -16.32 -19.65
CA GLN A 532 -2.63 -17.74 -19.80
C GLN A 532 -1.66 -18.23 -18.71
N LYS A 533 -0.71 -17.39 -18.28
CA LYS A 533 0.19 -17.67 -17.13
C LYS A 533 -0.59 -17.72 -15.80
N ASN A 534 -1.58 -16.85 -15.62
CA ASN A 534 -2.16 -16.49 -14.33
C ASN A 534 -3.65 -16.87 -14.24
N GLN A 535 -3.94 -17.98 -13.55
CA GLN A 535 -5.31 -18.48 -13.38
C GLN A 535 -6.23 -17.53 -12.58
N ARG A 536 -5.70 -16.67 -11.69
CA ARG A 536 -6.52 -15.66 -10.99
C ARG A 536 -6.96 -14.60 -11.99
N LEU A 537 -6.03 -14.05 -12.78
CA LEU A 537 -6.35 -13.08 -13.84
C LEU A 537 -7.39 -13.63 -14.83
N GLN A 538 -7.22 -14.87 -15.30
CA GLN A 538 -8.16 -15.49 -16.24
C GLN A 538 -9.59 -15.58 -15.66
N LYS A 539 -9.72 -15.96 -14.38
CA LYS A 539 -11.01 -16.01 -13.67
C LYS A 539 -11.60 -14.61 -13.48
N ASN A 540 -10.78 -13.62 -13.11
CA ASN A 540 -11.20 -12.24 -12.89
C ASN A 540 -11.75 -11.60 -14.18
N LEU A 541 -11.04 -11.73 -15.31
CA LEU A 541 -11.48 -11.23 -16.61
C LEU A 541 -12.77 -11.93 -17.07
N LYS A 542 -12.89 -13.25 -16.88
CA LYS A 542 -14.11 -14.00 -17.20
C LYS A 542 -15.31 -13.57 -16.33
N PHE A 543 -15.08 -13.30 -15.04
CA PHE A 543 -16.11 -12.76 -14.16
C PHE A 543 -16.57 -11.38 -14.65
N LEU A 544 -15.64 -10.45 -14.86
CA LEU A 544 -15.95 -9.09 -15.34
C LEU A 544 -16.68 -9.09 -16.68
N SER A 545 -16.25 -9.93 -17.63
CA SER A 545 -16.94 -10.10 -18.92
C SER A 545 -18.40 -10.56 -18.73
N THR A 546 -18.64 -11.51 -17.81
CA THR A 546 -19.98 -12.00 -17.46
C THR A 546 -20.82 -10.93 -16.77
N GLU A 547 -20.22 -10.15 -15.86
CA GLU A 547 -20.88 -9.12 -15.06
C GLU A 547 -21.29 -7.90 -15.91
N LEU A 548 -20.41 -7.47 -16.82
CA LEU A 548 -20.65 -6.34 -17.71
C LEU A 548 -21.64 -6.67 -18.84
N ALA A 549 -21.67 -7.91 -19.32
CA ALA A 549 -22.54 -8.35 -20.43
C ALA A 549 -24.02 -8.01 -20.21
N ALA A 550 -24.51 -8.08 -18.96
CA ALA A 550 -25.89 -7.74 -18.62
C ALA A 550 -26.25 -6.24 -18.82
N ALA A 551 -25.25 -5.37 -18.91
CA ALA A 551 -25.42 -3.93 -19.09
C ALA A 551 -25.01 -3.41 -20.48
N VAL A 552 -24.52 -4.26 -21.38
CA VAL A 552 -24.04 -3.86 -22.71
C VAL A 552 -25.16 -3.28 -23.57
N ASP A 553 -24.82 -2.26 -24.36
CA ASP A 553 -25.64 -1.73 -25.43
C ASP A 553 -25.09 -2.18 -26.79
N GLU A 554 -25.61 -3.30 -27.31
CA GLU A 554 -25.19 -3.89 -28.59
C GLU A 554 -25.19 -2.88 -29.75
N SER A 555 -26.04 -1.86 -29.70
CA SER A 555 -26.14 -0.80 -30.72
C SER A 555 -24.91 0.12 -30.78
N LYS A 556 -24.03 0.08 -29.77
CA LYS A 556 -22.89 1.00 -29.61
C LYS A 556 -21.51 0.33 -29.75
N LYS A 557 -21.46 -0.98 -30.02
CA LYS A 557 -20.19 -1.68 -30.25
C LYS A 557 -19.45 -1.07 -31.44
N THR A 558 -18.20 -0.69 -31.24
CA THR A 558 -17.38 -0.12 -32.31
C THR A 558 -16.82 -1.24 -33.21
N PRO A 559 -16.31 -0.92 -34.42
CA PRO A 559 -15.66 -1.91 -35.27
C PRO A 559 -14.54 -2.69 -34.57
N ASN A 560 -13.81 -2.05 -33.64
CA ASN A 560 -12.79 -2.74 -32.85
C ASN A 560 -13.41 -3.73 -31.85
N ASP A 561 -14.51 -3.38 -31.16
CA ASP A 561 -15.17 -4.32 -30.25
C ASP A 561 -15.68 -5.58 -31.00
N LEU A 562 -16.11 -5.44 -32.25
CA LEU A 562 -16.49 -6.55 -33.11
C LEU A 562 -15.29 -7.42 -33.55
N ILE A 563 -14.18 -6.80 -33.97
CA ILE A 563 -12.95 -7.51 -34.36
C ILE A 563 -12.36 -8.27 -33.15
N HIS A 564 -12.31 -7.63 -31.97
CA HIS A 564 -11.82 -8.29 -30.76
C HIS A 564 -12.71 -9.46 -30.34
N ALA A 565 -14.04 -9.30 -30.40
CA ALA A 565 -14.97 -10.40 -30.14
C ALA A 565 -14.80 -11.57 -31.14
N GLU A 566 -14.51 -11.30 -32.41
CA GLU A 566 -14.16 -12.35 -33.38
C GLU A 566 -12.83 -13.03 -33.04
N ASN A 567 -11.80 -12.26 -32.66
CA ASN A 567 -10.49 -12.79 -32.23
C ASN A 567 -10.64 -13.75 -31.04
N VAL A 568 -11.33 -13.31 -29.99
CA VAL A 568 -11.59 -14.14 -28.79
C VAL A 568 -12.41 -15.38 -29.14
N LYS A 569 -13.47 -15.24 -29.97
CA LYS A 569 -14.28 -16.38 -30.44
C LYS A 569 -13.48 -17.39 -31.27
N ALA A 570 -12.50 -16.93 -32.05
CA ALA A 570 -11.58 -17.77 -32.82
C ALA A 570 -10.40 -18.31 -31.98
N GLY A 571 -10.35 -18.04 -30.67
CA GLY A 571 -9.25 -18.46 -29.78
C GLY A 571 -7.92 -17.74 -30.04
N ARG A 572 -7.94 -16.67 -30.83
CA ARG A 572 -6.77 -15.84 -31.17
C ARG A 572 -6.38 -14.96 -29.99
N ASP A 573 -5.08 -14.72 -29.85
CA ASP A 573 -4.48 -13.74 -28.95
C ASP A 573 -3.19 -13.19 -29.60
N LYS A 574 -2.62 -12.12 -29.03
CA LYS A 574 -1.46 -11.42 -29.58
C LYS A 574 -0.33 -12.37 -30.00
N TYR A 575 0.09 -13.29 -29.14
CA TYR A 575 1.23 -14.16 -29.41
C TYR A 575 0.88 -15.36 -30.29
N LYS A 576 -0.34 -15.93 -30.19
CA LYS A 576 -0.81 -16.94 -31.16
C LYS A 576 -0.92 -16.37 -32.57
N THR A 577 -1.46 -15.17 -32.73
CA THR A 577 -1.55 -14.51 -34.04
C THR A 577 -0.17 -14.15 -34.56
N LEU A 578 0.74 -13.62 -33.74
CA LEU A 578 2.14 -13.39 -34.13
C LEU A 578 2.84 -14.69 -34.58
N ARG A 579 2.67 -15.82 -33.88
CA ARG A 579 3.15 -17.13 -34.33
C ARG A 579 2.56 -17.54 -35.67
N GLN A 580 1.25 -17.39 -35.85
CA GLN A 580 0.54 -17.80 -37.07
C GLN A 580 1.02 -17.02 -38.31
N ILE A 581 1.11 -15.69 -38.24
CA ILE A 581 1.48 -14.83 -39.38
C ILE A 581 2.98 -14.85 -39.73
N ARG A 582 3.79 -15.55 -38.92
CA ARG A 582 5.24 -15.76 -39.13
C ARG A 582 5.54 -17.16 -39.70
N GLN A 583 4.53 -18.00 -39.90
CA GLN A 583 4.68 -19.30 -40.57
C GLN A 583 5.10 -19.13 -42.04
N GLY A 584 5.60 -20.22 -42.63
CA GLY A 584 6.18 -20.18 -43.97
C GLY A 584 7.53 -19.47 -44.02
N ASN A 585 8.21 -19.56 -45.17
CA ASN A 585 9.47 -18.87 -45.39
C ASN A 585 9.25 -17.39 -45.73
N THR A 586 10.29 -16.56 -45.59
CA THR A 586 10.20 -15.11 -45.81
C THR A 586 9.76 -14.75 -47.24
N LYS A 587 10.11 -15.56 -48.26
CA LYS A 587 9.59 -15.36 -49.63
C LYS A 587 8.07 -15.51 -49.69
N GLN A 588 7.52 -16.58 -49.14
CA GLN A 588 6.07 -16.83 -49.13
C GLN A 588 5.31 -15.64 -48.53
N ARG A 589 5.76 -15.13 -47.37
CA ARG A 589 5.16 -13.97 -46.71
C ARG A 589 5.30 -12.65 -47.50
N ILE A 590 6.30 -12.52 -48.38
CA ILE A 590 6.41 -11.37 -49.30
C ILE A 590 5.50 -11.55 -50.51
N ASP A 591 5.40 -12.76 -51.07
CA ASP A 591 4.49 -13.08 -52.17
C ASP A 591 3.02 -12.90 -51.73
N GLU A 592 2.68 -13.27 -50.48
CA GLU A 592 1.40 -13.01 -49.83
C GLU A 592 1.13 -11.50 -49.69
N PHE A 593 2.11 -10.69 -49.27
CA PHE A 593 1.96 -9.23 -49.15
C PHE A 593 1.67 -8.53 -50.50
N GLU A 594 2.31 -9.00 -51.58
CA GLU A 594 2.01 -8.53 -52.93
C GLU A 594 0.74 -9.17 -53.51
N SER A 595 0.13 -10.15 -52.83
CA SER A 595 -1.17 -10.73 -53.20
C SER A 595 -2.36 -9.86 -52.75
N MET A 596 -2.22 -9.15 -51.61
CA MET A 596 -3.18 -8.20 -51.03
C MET A 596 -3.46 -6.97 -51.93
#